data_AF-A0A6N9U3T6-F1
#
_entry.id   AF-A0A6N9U3T6-F1
#
_cell.length_a   1.000
_cell.length_b   1.000
_cell.length_c   1.000
_cell.angle_alpha   90.00
_cell.angle_beta   90.00
_cell.angle_gamma   90.00
#
_symmetry.space_group_name_H-M   'P 1'
#
loop_
_entity.id
_entity.type
_entity.pdbx_description
1 polymer ?
#
loop_
_entity_poly.entity_id
_entity_poly.type
_entity_poly.pdbx_seq_one_letter_code
_entity_poly.pdbx_strand_id
1 'polypeptide(L)'
;AVAPVPRAVVRGARNWLYLERFARIAVAGPVLSLARALAVFDDRVIDGAVRRTARGGLAAARLARRMDDHGIDAAVRALASGTRSLGRWARRPQTGLLHQYYAQAAVGFAALVLIILLVR
;
A
#
# COMPACT_ATOMS: atom_id res chain seq x y z
N ALA A 1 -65.33 -38.80 -46.51
CA ALA A 1 -64.68 -39.32 -45.29
C ALA A 1 -63.48 -38.43 -44.98
N VAL A 2 -63.44 -37.78 -43.80
CA VAL A 2 -62.27 -37.01 -43.37
C VAL A 2 -61.16 -38.01 -43.07
N ALA A 3 -60.01 -37.90 -43.75
CA ALA A 3 -58.87 -38.77 -43.49
C ALA A 3 -58.37 -38.57 -42.04
N PRO A 4 -58.03 -39.65 -41.30
CA PRO A 4 -57.58 -39.51 -39.93
C PRO A 4 -56.26 -38.74 -39.86
N VAL A 5 -56.23 -37.67 -39.05
CA VAL A 5 -55.01 -36.87 -38.82
C VAL A 5 -53.95 -37.75 -38.14
N PRO A 6 -52.70 -37.76 -38.61
CA PRO A 6 -51.64 -38.54 -37.99
C PRO A 6 -51.43 -38.16 -36.53
N ARG A 7 -51.39 -39.15 -35.64
CA ARG A 7 -51.20 -38.95 -34.18
C ARG A 7 -49.94 -38.13 -33.85
N ALA A 8 -48.92 -38.17 -34.72
CA ALA A 8 -47.70 -37.38 -34.59
C ALA A 8 -47.95 -35.87 -34.69
N VAL A 9 -48.84 -35.44 -35.60
CA VAL A 9 -49.18 -34.02 -35.80
C VAL A 9 -49.97 -33.50 -34.60
N VAL A 10 -50.94 -34.27 -34.12
CA VAL A 10 -51.72 -33.91 -32.92
C VAL A 10 -50.82 -33.84 -31.68
N ARG A 11 -49.87 -34.77 -31.51
CA ARG A 11 -48.89 -34.72 -30.43
C ARG A 11 -47.92 -33.54 -30.56
N GLY A 12 -47.45 -33.25 -31.77
CA GLY A 12 -46.60 -32.11 -32.06
C GLY A 12 -47.30 -30.80 -31.70
N ALA A 13 -48.51 -30.57 -32.21
CA ALA A 13 -49.30 -29.39 -31.91
C ALA A 13 -49.61 -29.25 -30.41
N ARG A 14 -49.99 -30.34 -29.72
CA ARG A 14 -50.19 -30.35 -28.26
C ARG A 14 -48.92 -30.00 -27.47
N ASN A 15 -47.74 -30.37 -27.98
CA ASN A 15 -46.45 -30.08 -27.35
C ASN A 15 -45.79 -28.80 -27.89
N TRP A 16 -46.58 -27.89 -28.50
CA TRP A 16 -46.08 -26.67 -29.16
C TRP A 16 -44.89 -26.95 -30.08
N LEU A 17 -45.00 -27.95 -30.96
CA LEU A 17 -43.94 -28.38 -31.87
C LEU A 17 -42.59 -28.65 -31.18
N TYR A 18 -42.58 -28.92 -29.87
CA TYR A 18 -41.41 -29.05 -29.02
C TYR A 18 -40.57 -27.78 -28.83
N LEU A 19 -41.08 -26.61 -29.20
CA LEU A 19 -40.38 -25.33 -29.11
C LEU A 19 -40.03 -24.97 -27.66
N GLU A 20 -40.92 -25.27 -26.72
CA GLU A 20 -40.69 -25.09 -25.28
C GLU A 20 -39.55 -25.99 -24.76
N ARG A 21 -39.51 -27.25 -25.23
CA ARG A 21 -38.42 -28.18 -24.87
C ARG A 21 -37.10 -27.71 -25.48
N PHE A 22 -37.13 -27.23 -26.71
CA PHE A 22 -35.96 -26.65 -27.37
C PHE A 22 -35.46 -25.42 -26.62
N ALA A 23 -36.32 -24.46 -26.31
CA ALA A 23 -35.95 -23.26 -25.56
C ALA A 23 -35.33 -23.59 -24.20
N ARG A 24 -35.89 -24.57 -23.46
CA ARG A 24 -35.34 -24.98 -22.17
C ARG A 24 -33.94 -25.61 -22.29
N ILE A 25 -33.75 -26.52 -23.24
CA ILE A 25 -32.53 -27.32 -23.34
C ILE A 25 -31.44 -26.58 -24.10
N ALA A 26 -31.79 -25.96 -25.22
CA ALA A 26 -30.82 -25.32 -26.11
C ALA A 26 -30.48 -23.88 -25.70
N VAL A 27 -31.35 -23.21 -24.92
CA VAL A 27 -31.16 -21.79 -24.55
C VAL A 27 -31.10 -21.61 -23.04
N ALA A 28 -32.20 -21.86 -22.32
CA ALA A 28 -32.31 -21.50 -20.91
C ALA A 28 -31.31 -22.25 -20.03
N GLY A 29 -31.16 -23.56 -20.21
CA GLY A 29 -30.20 -24.39 -19.48
C GLY A 29 -28.76 -23.89 -19.65
N PRO A 30 -28.26 -23.75 -20.90
CA PRO A 30 -26.94 -23.20 -21.18
C PRO A 30 -26.74 -21.79 -20.61
N VAL A 31 -27.69 -20.87 -20.80
CA VAL A 31 -27.60 -19.49 -20.30
C VAL A 31 -27.51 -19.48 -18.77
N LEU A 32 -28.35 -20.25 -18.07
CA LEU A 32 -28.30 -20.35 -16.60
C LEU A 32 -27.00 -21.01 -16.11
N SER A 33 -26.45 -21.97 -16.86
CA SER A 33 -25.16 -22.58 -16.53
C SER A 33 -24.02 -21.57 -16.64
N LEU A 34 -24.02 -20.76 -17.71
CA LEU A 34 -23.03 -19.72 -17.94
C LEU A 34 -23.14 -18.61 -16.89
N ALA A 35 -24.36 -18.18 -16.56
CA ALA A 35 -24.60 -17.19 -15.51
C ALA A 35 -24.05 -17.66 -14.15
N ARG A 36 -24.25 -18.94 -13.79
CA ARG A 36 -23.66 -19.51 -12.57
C ARG A 36 -22.14 -19.56 -12.62
N ALA A 37 -21.56 -19.92 -13.77
CA ALA A 37 -20.10 -19.95 -13.93
C ALA A 37 -19.49 -18.54 -13.79
N LEU A 38 -20.13 -17.53 -14.40
CA LEU A 38 -19.74 -16.12 -14.29
C LEU A 38 -19.84 -15.61 -12.84
N ALA A 39 -20.91 -15.95 -12.12
CA ALA A 39 -21.05 -15.58 -10.71
C ALA A 39 -19.92 -16.19 -9.85
N VAL A 40 -19.62 -17.48 -10.03
CA VAL A 40 -18.50 -18.12 -9.31
C VAL A 40 -17.15 -17.51 -9.69
N PHE A 41 -16.97 -17.10 -10.95
CA PHE A 41 -15.77 -16.42 -11.40
C PHE A 41 -15.62 -15.04 -10.74
N ASP A 42 -16.68 -14.25 -10.69
CA ASP A 42 -16.70 -12.93 -10.04
C ASP A 42 -16.32 -13.04 -8.55
N ASP A 43 -17.01 -13.90 -7.81
CA ASP A 43 -16.79 -14.12 -6.38
C ASP A 43 -15.33 -14.54 -6.07
N ARG A 44 -14.77 -15.44 -6.89
CA ARG A 44 -13.46 -16.03 -6.63
C ARG A 44 -12.31 -15.19 -7.14
N VAL A 45 -12.47 -14.62 -8.33
CA VAL A 45 -11.39 -13.95 -9.06
C VAL A 45 -11.45 -12.46 -8.85
N ILE A 46 -12.58 -11.82 -9.17
CA ILE A 46 -12.69 -10.35 -9.14
C ILE A 46 -12.72 -9.88 -7.70
N ASP A 47 -13.68 -10.34 -6.92
CA ASP A 47 -13.83 -9.96 -5.51
C ASP A 47 -12.65 -10.48 -4.66
N GLY A 48 -12.11 -11.65 -5.02
CA GLY A 48 -10.84 -12.16 -4.48
C GLY A 48 -9.65 -11.23 -4.74
N ALA A 49 -9.48 -10.74 -5.96
CA ALA A 49 -8.41 -9.82 -6.33
C ALA A 49 -8.54 -8.47 -5.62
N VAL A 50 -9.74 -7.89 -5.59
CA VAL A 50 -10.01 -6.61 -4.90
C VAL A 50 -9.61 -6.70 -3.42
N ARG A 51 -10.04 -7.75 -2.71
CA ARG A 51 -9.65 -7.95 -1.31
C ARG A 51 -8.14 -8.12 -1.12
N ARG A 52 -7.46 -8.83 -2.01
CA ARG A 52 -6.00 -9.02 -1.94
C ARG A 52 -5.27 -7.70 -2.16
N THR A 53 -5.68 -6.91 -3.15
CA THR A 53 -5.13 -5.58 -3.41
C THR A 53 -5.31 -4.66 -2.21
N ALA A 54 -6.50 -4.62 -1.62
CA ALA A 54 -6.76 -3.83 -0.41
C ALA A 54 -5.85 -4.24 0.76
N ARG A 55 -5.74 -5.55 1.03
CA ARG A 55 -4.85 -6.07 2.09
C ARG A 55 -3.38 -5.77 1.81
N GLY A 56 -2.95 -5.90 0.55
CA GLY A 56 -1.60 -5.59 0.12
C GLY A 56 -1.25 -4.10 0.31
N GLY A 57 -2.15 -3.20 -0.10
CA GLY A 57 -2.00 -1.76 0.11
C GLY A 57 -1.89 -1.39 1.59
N LEU A 58 -2.75 -1.96 2.44
CA LEU A 58 -2.69 -1.74 3.89
C LEU A 58 -1.38 -2.28 4.50
N ALA A 59 -0.90 -3.43 4.03
CA ALA A 59 0.39 -3.99 4.48
C ALA A 59 1.57 -3.07 4.08
N ALA A 60 1.58 -2.59 2.84
CA ALA A 60 2.59 -1.66 2.34
C ALA A 60 2.58 -0.34 3.13
N ALA A 61 1.39 0.23 3.40
CA ALA A 61 1.26 1.45 4.19
C ALA A 61 1.79 1.27 5.63
N ARG A 62 1.52 0.13 6.27
CA ARG A 62 2.08 -0.18 7.61
C ARG A 62 3.60 -0.32 7.60
N LEU A 63 4.16 -0.92 6.56
CA LEU A 63 5.61 -1.04 6.41
C LEU A 63 6.25 0.34 6.21
N ALA A 64 5.69 1.16 5.32
CA ALA A 64 6.16 2.53 5.08
C ALA A 64 6.13 3.35 6.36
N ARG A 65 5.04 3.29 7.14
CA ARG A 65 4.93 3.99 8.42
C ARG A 65 6.01 3.57 9.43
N ARG A 66 6.29 2.27 9.54
CA ARG A 66 7.36 1.79 10.43
C ARG A 66 8.74 2.33 10.02
N MET A 67 9.02 2.34 8.72
CA MET A 67 10.30 2.87 8.19
C MET A 67 10.44 4.37 8.46
N ASP A 68 9.36 5.13 8.28
CA ASP A 68 9.33 6.56 8.54
C ASP A 68 9.56 6.86 10.04
N ASP A 69 8.71 6.28 10.90
CA ASP A 69 8.74 6.48 12.36
C ASP A 69 10.09 6.08 12.99
N HIS A 70 10.66 4.94 12.57
CA HIS A 70 11.86 4.36 13.21
C HIS A 70 13.17 4.80 12.54
N GLY A 71 13.14 5.12 11.25
CA GLY A 71 14.34 5.49 10.50
C GLY A 71 14.56 6.99 10.50
N ILE A 72 13.78 7.68 9.66
CA ILE A 72 13.98 9.10 9.35
C ILE A 72 13.70 9.95 10.59
N ASP A 73 12.56 9.69 11.22
CA ASP A 73 12.04 10.53 12.28
C ASP A 73 12.91 10.41 13.56
N ALA A 74 13.41 9.20 13.84
CA ALA A 74 14.40 8.95 14.88
C ALA A 74 15.77 9.59 14.57
N ALA A 75 16.25 9.51 13.33
CA ALA A 75 17.51 10.13 12.92
C ALA A 75 17.47 11.65 13.06
N VAL A 76 16.37 12.28 12.62
CA VAL A 76 16.16 13.74 12.76
C VAL A 76 16.14 14.13 14.24
N ARG A 77 15.44 13.37 15.10
CA ARG A 77 15.43 13.59 16.56
C ARG A 77 16.83 13.46 17.18
N ALA A 78 17.62 12.48 16.75
CA ALA A 78 18.99 12.27 17.22
C ALA A 78 19.90 13.45 16.81
N LEU A 79 19.84 13.87 15.54
CA LEU A 79 20.56 15.06 15.05
C LEU A 79 20.18 16.32 15.83
N ALA A 80 18.89 16.58 16.00
CA ALA A 80 18.41 17.76 16.71
C ALA A 80 18.83 17.76 18.19
N SER A 81 18.79 16.61 18.87
CA SER A 81 19.23 16.51 20.26
C SER A 81 20.75 16.64 20.41
N GLY A 82 21.52 16.07 19.47
CA GLY A 82 22.97 16.23 19.36
C GLY A 82 23.37 17.69 19.19
N THR A 83 22.80 18.38 18.20
CA THR A 83 23.05 19.81 17.95
C THR A 83 22.69 20.67 19.14
N ARG A 84 21.56 20.40 19.81
CA ARG A 84 21.19 21.12 21.05
C ARG A 84 22.19 20.87 22.17
N SER A 85 22.69 19.64 22.32
CA SER A 85 23.69 19.30 23.31
C SER A 85 25.00 20.06 23.07
N LEU A 86 25.50 20.03 21.83
CA LEU A 86 26.68 20.80 21.42
C LEU A 86 26.49 22.29 21.68
N GLY A 87 25.31 22.84 21.35
CA GLY A 87 24.97 24.23 21.61
C GLY A 87 24.93 24.59 23.10
N ARG A 88 24.56 23.65 24.00
CA ARG A 88 24.66 23.87 25.45
C ARG A 88 26.11 23.88 25.92
N TRP A 89 26.93 22.95 25.42
CA TRP A 89 28.36 22.89 25.74
C TRP A 89 29.10 24.14 25.25
N ALA A 90 28.82 24.61 24.04
CA ALA A 90 29.42 25.82 23.47
C ALA A 90 29.09 27.10 24.26
N ARG A 91 27.99 27.12 25.01
CA ARG A 91 27.61 28.27 25.87
C ARG A 91 28.21 28.21 27.28
N ARG A 92 28.72 27.05 27.73
CA ARG A 92 29.33 26.92 29.07
C ARG A 92 30.51 27.87 29.34
N PRO A 93 31.38 28.19 28.37
CA PRO A 93 32.50 29.11 28.58
C PRO A 93 32.10 30.58 28.76
N GLN A 94 30.82 30.94 28.55
CA GLN A 94 30.33 32.31 28.71
C GLN A 94 30.05 32.59 30.19
N THR A 95 31.07 33.08 30.88
CA THR A 95 31.01 33.37 32.33
C THR A 95 30.66 34.83 32.64
N GLY A 96 30.65 35.70 31.63
CA GLY A 96 30.37 37.13 31.79
C GLY A 96 31.55 37.96 32.31
N LEU A 97 32.70 37.34 32.59
CA LEU A 97 33.89 37.99 33.12
C LEU A 97 34.89 38.32 31.99
N LEU A 98 35.17 39.61 31.76
CA LEU A 98 36.05 40.06 30.68
C LEU A 98 37.46 39.45 30.73
N HIS A 99 38.03 39.30 31.92
CA HIS A 99 39.37 38.71 32.09
C HIS A 99 39.41 37.23 31.66
N GLN A 100 38.33 36.47 31.80
CA GLN A 100 38.27 35.10 31.31
C GLN A 100 38.23 35.03 29.79
N TYR A 101 37.55 35.96 29.12
CA TYR A 101 37.55 36.02 27.66
C TYR A 101 38.95 36.31 27.09
N TYR A 102 39.73 37.20 27.73
CA TYR A 102 41.12 37.44 27.32
C TYR A 102 42.00 36.20 27.51
N ALA A 103 41.86 35.49 28.63
CA ALA A 103 42.56 34.23 28.87
C ALA A 103 42.17 33.16 27.83
N GLN A 104 40.88 33.01 27.54
CA GLN A 104 40.37 32.08 26.51
C GLN A 104 40.91 32.44 25.12
N ALA A 105 40.96 33.73 24.75
CA ALA A 105 41.48 34.19 23.47
C ALA A 105 42.99 33.91 23.33
N ALA A 106 43.78 34.15 24.38
CA ALA A 106 45.21 33.85 24.39
C ALA A 106 45.48 32.34 24.22
N VAL A 107 44.73 31.49 24.93
CA VAL A 107 44.81 30.02 24.80
C VAL A 107 44.41 29.59 23.38
N GLY A 108 43.31 30.12 22.85
CA GLY A 108 42.86 29.83 21.49
C GLY A 108 43.88 30.22 20.42
N PHE A 109 44.53 31.38 20.59
CA PHE A 109 45.59 31.84 19.69
C PHE A 109 46.82 30.92 19.74
N ALA A 110 47.28 30.54 20.94
CA ALA A 110 48.39 29.61 21.10
C ALA A 110 48.09 28.23 20.47
N ALA A 111 46.87 27.72 20.65
CA ALA A 111 46.42 26.48 20.02
C ALA A 111 46.40 26.58 18.49
N LEU A 112 45.94 27.70 17.94
CA LEU A 112 45.92 27.93 16.49
C LEU A 112 47.35 27.93 15.91
N VAL A 113 48.29 28.63 16.56
CA VAL A 113 49.70 28.64 16.16
C VAL A 113 50.28 27.21 16.20
N LEU A 114 50.00 26.45 17.26
CA LEU A 114 50.45 25.06 17.37
C LEU A 114 49.90 24.19 16.24
N ILE A 115 48.60 24.28 15.94
CA ILE A 115 47.97 23.53 14.83
C ILE A 115 48.66 23.88 13.50
N ILE A 116 48.89 25.17 13.24
CA ILE A 116 49.56 25.62 12.02
C ILE A 116 50.98 25.07 11.93
N LEU A 117 51.73 25.04 13.04
CA LEU A 117 53.07 24.46 13.08
C LEU A 117 53.08 22.95 12.87
N LEU A 118 52.05 22.24 13.31
CA LEU A 118 51.93 20.78 13.13
C LEU A 118 51.47 20.37 11.72
N VAL A 119 50.70 21.23 11.04
CA VAL A 119 50.17 20.97 9.70
C VAL A 119 51.12 21.43 8.59
N ARG A 120 52.11 22.26 8.93
CA ARG A 120 53.21 22.66 8.04
C ARG A 120 54.36 21.67 8.10
#